data_AF-A0A8T3ZJC9-F1
#
_entry.id   AF-A0A8T3ZJC9-F1
#
_cell.length_a   1.000
_cell.length_b   1.000
_cell.length_c   1.000
_cell.angle_alpha   90.00
_cell.angle_beta   90.00
_cell.angle_gamma   90.00
#
_symmetry.space_group_name_H-M   'P 1'
#
loop_
_entity.id
_entity.type
_entity.pdbx_description
1 polymer ?
#
loop_
_entity_poly.entity_id
_entity_poly.type
_entity_poly.pdbx_seq_one_letter_code
_entity_poly.pdbx_strand_id
1 'polypeptide(L)'
;MRRRSHALFAIALALGSAYAIDHYVANLEYYIYGLAMLEALIASSLPDIFEPAWTNKHRGGFHSRRALVAALVMCALGVYLLLNYTPIYSHVTLFVSLGYASHLMLDALTPAGLPR
;
A
#
# COMPACT_ATOMS: atom_id res chain seq x y z
N MET A 1 9.90 2.84 10.66
CA MET A 1 8.95 3.49 11.59
C MET A 1 8.32 2.40 12.50
N ARG A 2 7.41 2.66 13.46
CA ARG A 2 6.75 1.57 14.22
C ARG A 2 5.69 0.89 13.35
N ARG A 3 5.52 -0.45 13.44
CA ARG A 3 4.49 -1.24 12.71
C ARG A 3 3.08 -0.63 12.75
N ARG A 4 2.68 -0.09 13.90
CA ARG A 4 1.37 0.56 14.07
C ARG A 4 1.20 1.80 13.17
N SER A 5 2.27 2.55 12.93
CA SER A 5 2.22 3.73 12.06
C SER A 5 2.04 3.35 10.60
N HIS A 6 2.70 2.27 10.14
CA HIS A 6 2.50 1.74 8.79
C HIS A 6 1.05 1.30 8.57
N ALA A 7 0.50 0.54 9.51
CA ALA A 7 -0.90 0.09 9.47
C ALA A 7 -1.89 1.27 9.44
N LEU A 8 -1.74 2.24 10.35
CA LEU A 8 -2.64 3.40 10.41
C LEU A 8 -2.56 4.25 9.13
N PHE A 9 -1.36 4.46 8.60
CA PHE A 9 -1.17 5.22 7.37
C PHE A 9 -1.76 4.48 6.16
N ALA A 10 -1.55 3.17 6.05
CA ALA A 10 -2.13 2.34 4.99
C ALA A 10 -3.67 2.38 5.03
N ILE A 11 -4.28 2.25 6.21
CA ILE A 11 -5.74 2.34 6.39
C ILE A 11 -6.25 3.72 5.96
N ALA A 12 -5.63 4.80 6.46
CA ALA A 12 -6.05 6.16 6.13
C ALA A 12 -5.94 6.44 4.63
N LEU A 13 -4.84 6.01 4.00
CA LEU A 13 -4.61 6.19 2.57
C LEU A 13 -5.59 5.37 1.73
N ALA A 14 -5.88 4.12 2.12
CA ALA A 14 -6.83 3.26 1.43
C ALA A 14 -8.26 3.79 1.51
N LEU A 15 -8.73 4.17 2.71
CA LEU A 15 -10.07 4.74 2.88
C LEU A 15 -10.22 6.09 2.19
N GLY A 16 -9.20 6.95 2.27
CA GLY A 16 -9.19 8.23 1.55
C GLY A 16 -9.22 8.05 0.04
N SER A 17 -8.49 7.06 -0.49
CA SER A 17 -8.48 6.74 -1.92
C SER A 17 -9.81 6.11 -2.36
N ALA A 18 -10.38 5.19 -1.57
CA ALA A 18 -11.69 4.61 -1.84
C ALA A 18 -12.78 5.68 -1.85
N TYR A 19 -12.76 6.61 -0.89
CA TYR A 19 -13.67 7.76 -0.87
C TYR A 19 -13.51 8.65 -2.09
N ALA A 20 -12.28 8.96 -2.50
CA ALA A 20 -12.04 9.78 -3.68
C ALA A 20 -12.53 9.08 -4.97
N ILE A 21 -12.32 7.77 -5.08
CA ILE A 21 -12.85 6.99 -6.21
C ILE A 21 -14.37 7.01 -6.20
N ASP A 22 -14.99 6.74 -5.03
CA ASP A 22 -16.44 6.71 -4.86
C ASP A 22 -17.08 8.05 -5.25
N HIS A 23 -16.46 9.14 -4.83
CA HIS A 23 -17.01 10.48 -5.03
C HIS A 23 -16.74 11.06 -6.43
N TYR A 24 -15.59 10.78 -7.03
CA TYR A 24 -15.16 11.47 -8.26
C TYR A 24 -15.11 10.58 -9.50
N VAL A 25 -15.09 9.25 -9.35
CA VAL A 25 -14.79 8.33 -10.46
C VAL A 25 -15.92 7.33 -10.71
N ALA A 26 -16.39 6.63 -9.67
CA ALA A 26 -17.35 5.55 -9.80
C ALA A 26 -18.16 5.39 -8.52
N ASN A 27 -19.44 5.00 -8.59
CA ASN A 27 -20.20 4.68 -7.37
C ASN A 27 -19.78 3.31 -6.85
N LEU A 28 -18.95 3.27 -5.81
CA LEU A 28 -18.48 2.04 -5.20
C LEU A 28 -19.53 1.43 -4.30
N GLU A 29 -19.60 0.10 -4.29
CA GLU A 29 -20.38 -0.60 -3.28
C GLU A 29 -19.73 -0.45 -1.89
N TYR A 30 -20.54 -0.32 -0.84
CA TYR A 30 -20.03 -0.06 0.51
C TYR A 30 -19.00 -1.08 1.00
N TYR A 31 -19.12 -2.36 0.59
CA TYR A 31 -18.15 -3.39 0.99
C TYR A 31 -16.74 -3.15 0.43
N ILE A 32 -16.59 -2.36 -0.65
CA ILE A 32 -15.29 -2.03 -1.25
C ILE A 32 -14.41 -1.25 -0.28
N TYR A 33 -14.99 -0.43 0.60
CA TYR A 33 -14.23 0.26 1.64
C TYR A 33 -13.59 -0.72 2.64
N GLY A 34 -14.34 -1.77 3.02
CA GLY A 34 -13.84 -2.83 3.89
C GLY A 34 -12.73 -3.65 3.23
N LEU A 35 -12.90 -3.99 1.94
CA LEU A 35 -11.88 -4.70 1.16
C LEU A 35 -10.62 -3.85 0.97
N ALA A 36 -10.77 -2.59 0.57
CA ALA A 36 -9.65 -1.66 0.40
C ALA A 36 -8.81 -1.53 1.68
N MET A 37 -9.47 -1.42 2.84
CA MET A 37 -8.81 -1.38 4.14
C MET A 37 -8.04 -2.68 4.42
N LEU A 38 -8.68 -3.84 4.23
CA LEU A 38 -8.08 -5.14 4.50
C LEU A 38 -6.88 -5.42 3.59
N GLU A 39 -7.03 -5.16 2.29
CA GLU A 39 -5.99 -5.33 1.27
C GLU A 39 -4.78 -4.47 1.56
N ALA A 40 -4.98 -3.17 1.82
CA ALA A 40 -3.89 -2.27 2.14
C ALA A 40 -3.20 -2.63 3.46
N LEU A 41 -3.96 -3.06 4.47
CA LEU A 41 -3.42 -3.49 5.77
C LEU A 41 -2.53 -4.72 5.62
N ILE A 42 -3.00 -5.76 4.92
CA ILE A 42 -2.23 -6.97 4.64
C ILE A 42 -0.98 -6.60 3.83
N ALA A 43 -1.15 -5.85 2.74
CA ALA A 43 -0.07 -5.52 1.82
C ALA A 43 1.02 -4.64 2.44
N SER A 44 0.63 -3.68 3.29
CA SER A 44 1.59 -2.84 4.03
C SER A 44 2.45 -3.64 5.01
N SER A 45 1.99 -4.81 5.44
CA SER A 45 2.76 -5.68 6.34
C SER A 45 3.73 -6.60 5.59
N LEU A 46 3.58 -6.77 4.27
CA LEU A 46 4.38 -7.72 3.49
C LEU A 46 5.88 -7.43 3.48
N PRO A 47 6.36 -6.17 3.36
CA PRO A 47 7.80 -5.90 3.43
C PRO A 47 8.43 -6.43 4.72
N ASP A 48 7.78 -6.18 5.85
CA ASP A 48 8.20 -6.62 7.19
C ASP A 48 8.09 -8.14 7.41
N ILE A 49 7.18 -8.82 6.70
CA ILE A 49 7.02 -10.28 6.75
C ILE A 49 8.14 -10.96 5.96
N PHE A 50 8.43 -10.47 4.75
CA PHE A 50 9.45 -11.04 3.89
C PHE A 50 10.86 -10.64 4.29
N GLU A 51 11.02 -9.46 4.88
CA GLU A 51 12.30 -8.92 5.30
C GLU A 51 12.21 -8.28 6.69
N PRO A 52 12.15 -9.09 7.76
CA PRO A 52 12.04 -8.61 9.13
C PRO A 52 13.23 -7.74 9.55
N ALA A 53 12.96 -6.73 10.37
CA ALA A 53 13.97 -5.80 10.89
C ALA A 53 14.85 -6.40 12.02
N TRP A 54 15.49 -7.55 11.79
CA TRP A 54 16.40 -8.18 12.76
C TRP A 54 17.75 -7.45 12.89
N THR A 55 18.13 -6.68 11.88
CA THR A 55 19.39 -5.92 11.87
C THR A 55 19.18 -4.56 11.21
N ASN A 56 20.16 -3.67 11.37
CA ASN A 56 20.18 -2.34 10.74
C ASN A 56 20.22 -2.40 9.22
N LYS A 57 20.54 -3.58 8.67
CA LYS A 57 20.62 -3.86 7.24
C LYS A 57 19.34 -4.52 6.70
N HIS A 58 18.17 -4.28 7.30
CA HIS A 58 16.88 -4.82 6.85
C HIS A 58 16.33 -4.21 5.55
N ARG A 59 17.04 -3.24 4.94
CA ARG A 59 16.60 -2.55 3.72
C ARG A 59 17.13 -3.20 2.44
N GLY A 60 16.96 -4.51 2.30
CA GLY A 60 17.32 -5.26 1.11
C GLY A 60 16.21 -5.24 0.07
N GLY A 61 15.85 -6.39 -0.49
CA GLY A 61 15.01 -6.48 -1.69
C GLY A 61 13.61 -5.91 -1.52
N PHE A 62 12.91 -6.32 -0.47
CA PHE A 62 11.51 -5.95 -0.22
C PHE A 62 11.36 -4.54 0.36
N HIS A 63 12.46 -3.95 0.83
CA HIS A 63 12.54 -2.55 1.26
C HIS A 63 13.31 -1.66 0.27
N SER A 64 13.52 -2.12 -0.96
CA SER A 64 14.32 -1.41 -1.96
C SER A 64 13.55 -0.31 -2.68
N ARG A 65 14.29 0.66 -3.24
CA ARG A 65 13.72 1.65 -4.17
C ARG A 65 13.07 0.99 -5.39
N ARG A 66 13.59 -0.16 -5.85
CA ARG A 66 13.00 -0.90 -6.98
C ARG A 66 11.63 -1.46 -6.61
N ALA A 67 11.48 -2.00 -5.40
CA ALA A 67 10.20 -2.48 -4.88
C ALA A 67 9.18 -1.33 -4.77
N LEU A 68 9.60 -0.14 -4.30
CA LEU A 68 8.74 1.04 -4.28
C LEU A 68 8.29 1.45 -5.69
N VAL A 69 9.23 1.53 -6.64
CA VAL A 69 8.89 1.87 -8.03
C VAL A 69 7.93 0.85 -8.63
N ALA A 70 8.16 -0.45 -8.42
CA ALA A 70 7.25 -1.49 -8.88
C ALA A 70 5.85 -1.33 -8.27
N ALA A 71 5.75 -1.07 -6.96
CA ALA A 71 4.47 -0.84 -6.30
C ALA A 71 3.74 0.40 -6.86
N LEU A 72 4.45 1.49 -7.14
CA LEU A 72 3.86 2.69 -7.76
C LEU A 72 3.40 2.44 -9.20
N VAL A 73 4.15 1.66 -9.98
CA VAL A 73 3.72 1.23 -11.32
C VAL A 73 2.45 0.37 -11.23
N MET A 74 2.37 -0.53 -10.26
CA MET A 74 1.17 -1.32 -10.01
C MET A 74 0.00 -0.46 -9.52
N CYS A 75 0.24 0.61 -8.76
CA CYS A 75 -0.80 1.59 -8.41
C CYS A 75 -1.35 2.26 -9.68
N ALA A 76 -0.47 2.72 -10.56
CA ALA A 76 -0.87 3.34 -11.83
C ALA A 76 -1.64 2.36 -12.72
N LEU A 77 -1.22 1.08 -12.76
CA LEU A 77 -1.97 0.02 -13.43
C LEU A 77 -3.34 -0.18 -12.79
N GLY A 78 -3.44 -0.23 -11.45
CA GLY A 78 -4.70 -0.35 -10.74
C GLY A 78 -5.67 0.79 -11.06
N VAL A 79 -5.17 2.03 -11.10
CA VAL A 79 -5.95 3.21 -11.53
C VAL A 79 -6.39 3.05 -12.99
N TYR A 80 -5.48 2.69 -13.89
CA TYR A 80 -5.82 2.47 -15.31
C TYR A 80 -6.90 1.39 -15.47
N LEU A 81 -6.79 0.28 -14.75
CA LEU A 81 -7.76 -0.81 -14.79
C LEU A 81 -9.11 -0.37 -14.22
N LEU A 82 -9.12 0.42 -13.15
CA LEU A 82 -10.33 0.94 -12.54
C LEU A 82 -11.12 1.85 -13.50
N LEU A 83 -10.40 2.65 -14.29
CA LEU A 83 -10.99 3.58 -15.25
C LEU A 83 -11.50 2.89 -16.53
N ASN A 84 -11.01 1.70 -16.87
CA ASN A 84 -11.25 1.09 -18.19
C ASN A 84 -11.85 -0.34 -18.14
N TYR A 85 -11.82 -1.02 -17.01
CA TYR A 85 -12.17 -2.44 -16.88
C TYR A 85 -12.97 -2.75 -15.60
N THR A 86 -13.29 -4.04 -15.41
CA THR A 86 -14.16 -4.51 -14.33
C THR A 86 -13.60 -4.26 -12.92
N PRO A 87 -14.49 -4.20 -11.89
CA PRO A 87 -14.15 -3.58 -10.60
C PRO A 87 -13.17 -4.41 -9.76
N ILE A 88 -13.35 -5.73 -9.70
CA ILE A 88 -12.69 -6.48 -8.63
C ILE A 88 -11.16 -6.57 -8.79
N TYR A 89 -10.66 -6.82 -10.01
CA TYR A 89 -9.22 -6.89 -10.25
C TYR A 89 -8.55 -5.52 -10.17
N SER A 90 -9.27 -4.44 -10.49
CA SER A 90 -8.75 -3.08 -10.41
C SER A 90 -8.60 -2.63 -8.96
N HIS A 91 -9.59 -2.91 -8.09
CA HIS A 91 -9.51 -2.64 -6.65
C HIS A 91 -8.36 -3.39 -5.99
N VAL A 92 -8.28 -4.72 -6.19
CA VAL A 92 -7.21 -5.54 -5.59
C VAL A 92 -5.83 -5.02 -6.03
N THR A 93 -5.65 -4.79 -7.33
CA THR A 93 -4.37 -4.29 -7.86
C THR A 93 -4.02 -2.94 -7.25
N LEU A 94 -4.99 -2.03 -7.15
CA LEU A 94 -4.77 -0.70 -6.60
C LEU A 94 -4.47 -0.72 -5.11
N PHE A 95 -5.32 -1.31 -4.26
CA PHE A 95 -5.18 -1.18 -2.81
C PHE A 95 -4.07 -2.06 -2.24
N VAL A 96 -3.77 -3.22 -2.83
CA VAL A 96 -2.58 -4.01 -2.47
C VAL A 96 -1.31 -3.22 -2.77
N SER A 97 -1.19 -2.68 -3.99
CA SER A 97 0.00 -1.93 -4.38
C SER A 97 0.14 -0.63 -3.59
N LEU A 98 -0.97 0.05 -3.29
CA LEU A 98 -1.02 1.25 -2.47
C LEU A 98 -0.57 0.97 -1.03
N GLY A 99 -1.07 -0.11 -0.41
CA GLY A 99 -0.65 -0.54 0.93
C GLY A 99 0.85 -0.81 0.98
N TYR A 100 1.38 -1.57 0.02
CA TYR A 100 2.81 -1.87 -0.07
C TYR A 100 3.66 -0.60 -0.31
N ALA A 101 3.26 0.25 -1.26
CA ALA A 101 3.95 1.50 -1.55
C ALA A 101 3.96 2.42 -0.31
N SER A 102 2.84 2.50 0.42
CA SER A 102 2.72 3.33 1.61
C SER A 102 3.74 2.96 2.69
N HIS A 103 3.99 1.64 2.89
CA HIS A 103 5.00 1.16 3.83
C HIS A 103 6.39 1.66 3.42
N LEU A 104 6.76 1.47 2.16
CA LEU A 104 8.07 1.87 1.64
C LEU A 104 8.27 3.38 1.59
N MET A 105 7.23 4.16 1.31
CA MET A 105 7.29 5.62 1.36
C MET A 105 7.56 6.10 2.79
N LEU A 106 6.89 5.52 3.79
CA LEU A 106 7.14 5.85 5.20
C LEU A 106 8.56 5.49 5.64
N ASP A 107 9.09 4.37 5.17
CA ASP A 107 10.48 4.00 5.44
C ASP A 107 11.50 4.87 4.70
N ALA A 108 11.16 5.34 3.49
CA ALA A 108 12.00 6.29 2.76
C ALA A 108 12.06 7.67 3.44
N LEU A 109 10.98 8.09 4.10
CA LEU A 109 10.89 9.36 4.83
C LEU A 109 11.46 9.30 6.25
N THR A 110 11.77 8.11 6.75
CA THR A 110 12.43 7.98 8.05
C THR A 110 13.92 7.72 7.86
N PRO A 111 14.80 8.52 8.51
CA PRO A 111 16.24 8.27 8.51
C PRO A 111 16.52 6.81 8.88
N ALA A 112 17.54 6.21 8.27
CA ALA A 112 17.94 4.84 8.57
C ALA A 112 18.42 4.72 10.04
N GLY A 113 17.48 4.47 10.94
CA GLY A 113 17.65 3.78 12.20
C GLY A 113 16.69 2.60 12.14
N LEU A 114 17.07 1.38 12.49
CA LEU A 114 17.36 1.05 13.87
C LEU A 114 18.32 -0.15 13.97
N PRO A 115 19.10 -0.17 15.05
CA PRO A 115 18.83 -1.07 16.14
C PRO A 115 18.67 -0.26 17.44
N ARG A 116 17.71 -0.65 18.25
CA ARG A 116 17.96 -1.05 19.64
C ARG A 116 17.06 -2.24 19.93
#